data_AF-A0A4Q3RC23-F1
#
_entry.id   AF-A0A4Q3RC23-F1
#
_cell.length_a   1.000
_cell.length_b   1.000
_cell.length_c   1.000
_cell.angle_alpha   90.00
_cell.angle_beta   90.00
_cell.angle_gamma   90.00
#
_symmetry.space_group_name_H-M   'P 1'
#
loop_
_entity.id
_entity.type
_entity.pdbx_description
1 polymer ?
#
loop_
_entity_poly.entity_id
_entity_poly.type
_entity_poly.pdbx_seq_one_letter_code
_entity_poly.pdbx_strand_id
1 'polypeptide(L)'
;MSTFRNFKMVDYVVYGRGSFNQLDDILKPQRKDDLPIIFLVDHFFEGKELVNRVPVRGNDKIIFVDVTYEPKTTYVDSLADGLKDEFGMVSGVIGIGGGSTMDLAKAVSLMMNNPGSSADYQGWDLVKHPGVYKAGIPTLSGTGAEVSRTTVLTGPTRKLGVMNHLEDYYPEGVAEFKRMVQKNGIEIPQGICKDLSEDQFDTMINVSMGMKPLWENALGKDWEKIMTREKLRELFGKL
;
A
#
# COMPACT_ATOMS: atom_id res chain seq x y z
N MET A 1 3.84 23.46 -27.35
CA MET A 1 4.20 22.50 -26.30
C MET A 1 3.35 22.80 -25.08
N SER A 2 2.57 21.85 -24.57
CA SER A 2 1.80 22.04 -23.34
C SER A 2 2.76 22.20 -22.15
N THR A 3 2.63 23.32 -21.43
CA THR A 3 3.47 23.75 -20.29
C THR A 3 3.09 23.09 -18.96
N PHE A 4 2.17 22.13 -18.95
CA PHE A 4 1.67 21.49 -17.74
C PHE A 4 1.99 19.99 -17.72
N ARG A 5 2.27 19.48 -16.51
CA ARG A 5 2.42 18.06 -16.22
C ARG A 5 1.27 17.64 -15.31
N ASN A 6 0.53 16.61 -15.70
CA ASN A 6 -0.60 16.09 -14.94
C ASN A 6 -0.13 14.97 -13.99
N PHE A 7 -0.47 15.06 -12.72
CA PHE A 7 -0.27 13.98 -11.75
C PHE A 7 -1.60 13.27 -11.49
N LYS A 8 -1.68 11.98 -11.82
CA LYS A 8 -2.90 11.20 -11.61
C LYS A 8 -2.98 10.77 -10.14
N MET A 9 -3.89 11.40 -9.40
CA MET A 9 -4.25 11.06 -8.02
C MET A 9 -5.33 10.00 -7.95
N VAL A 10 -5.69 9.57 -6.74
CA VAL A 10 -6.95 8.87 -6.49
C VAL A 10 -8.12 9.75 -6.93
N ASP A 11 -9.15 9.13 -7.50
CA ASP A 11 -10.25 9.86 -8.14
C ASP A 11 -11.16 10.58 -7.12
N TYR A 12 -11.20 10.10 -5.87
CA TYR A 12 -12.13 10.61 -4.86
C TYR A 12 -11.58 10.46 -3.43
N VAL A 13 -11.60 11.55 -2.65
CA VAL A 13 -11.20 11.60 -1.24
C VAL A 13 -12.30 12.22 -0.42
N VAL A 14 -12.76 11.53 0.62
CA VAL A 14 -13.76 12.03 1.57
C VAL A 14 -13.12 12.16 2.94
N TYR A 15 -13.15 13.37 3.51
CA TYR A 15 -12.49 13.68 4.77
C TYR A 15 -13.38 14.54 5.67
N GLY A 16 -13.00 14.67 6.94
CA GLY A 16 -13.75 15.41 7.94
C GLY A 16 -14.59 14.51 8.87
N ARG A 17 -15.04 15.09 9.99
CA ARG A 17 -15.81 14.37 10.99
C ARG A 17 -17.10 13.84 10.38
N GLY A 18 -17.36 12.55 10.56
CA GLY A 18 -18.56 11.89 10.07
C GLY A 18 -18.48 11.38 8.62
N SER A 19 -17.34 11.51 7.94
CA SER A 19 -17.14 10.99 6.57
C SER A 19 -17.51 9.51 6.44
N PHE A 20 -17.19 8.70 7.45
CA PHE A 20 -17.52 7.26 7.49
C PHE A 20 -19.03 6.97 7.34
N ASN A 21 -19.91 7.89 7.77
CA ASN A 21 -21.35 7.70 7.66
C ASN A 21 -21.86 7.73 6.21
N GLN A 22 -21.07 8.26 5.28
CA GLN A 22 -21.39 8.31 3.85
C GLN A 22 -20.93 7.06 3.10
N LEU A 23 -20.25 6.12 3.78
CA LEU A 23 -19.64 4.95 3.14
C LEU A 23 -20.68 4.15 2.33
N ASP A 24 -21.87 3.93 2.87
CA ASP A 24 -22.91 3.18 2.18
C ASP A 24 -23.36 3.85 0.88
N ASP A 25 -23.54 5.17 0.89
CA ASP A 25 -23.91 5.94 -0.30
C ASP A 25 -22.81 5.93 -1.36
N ILE A 26 -21.54 5.95 -0.94
CA ILE A 26 -20.37 5.86 -1.82
C ILE A 26 -20.28 4.47 -2.47
N LEU A 27 -20.59 3.41 -1.71
CA LEU A 27 -20.54 2.03 -2.20
C LEU A 27 -21.74 1.66 -3.05
N LYS A 28 -22.91 2.28 -2.84
CA LYS A 28 -24.15 2.01 -3.57
C LYS A 28 -23.99 1.96 -5.11
N PRO A 29 -23.37 2.94 -5.80
CA PRO A 29 -23.19 2.87 -7.26
C PRO A 29 -22.16 1.82 -7.72
N GLN A 30 -21.38 1.24 -6.80
CA GLN A 30 -20.33 0.26 -7.11
C GLN A 30 -20.81 -1.18 -6.98
N ARG A 31 -22.00 -1.39 -6.40
CA ARG A 31 -22.65 -2.69 -6.30
C ARG A 31 -23.10 -3.15 -7.69
N LYS A 32 -22.70 -4.35 -8.07
CA LYS A 32 -23.02 -5.00 -9.34
C LYS A 32 -23.89 -6.20 -9.07
N ASP A 33 -25.14 -6.15 -9.54
CA ASP A 33 -26.10 -7.24 -9.40
C ASP A 33 -26.17 -7.74 -7.94
N ASP A 34 -26.14 -9.06 -7.74
CA ASP A 34 -26.11 -9.70 -6.41
C ASP A 34 -24.68 -10.01 -5.89
N LEU A 35 -23.64 -9.44 -6.52
CA LEU A 35 -22.26 -9.68 -6.12
C LEU A 35 -21.91 -8.94 -4.82
N PRO A 36 -21.23 -9.60 -3.86
CA PRO A 36 -20.94 -9.01 -2.57
C PRO A 36 -19.86 -7.92 -2.65
N ILE A 37 -19.88 -7.00 -1.69
CA ILE A 37 -18.73 -6.19 -1.31
C ILE A 37 -18.04 -6.88 -0.13
N ILE A 38 -16.73 -7.04 -0.23
CA ILE A 38 -15.90 -7.65 0.80
C ILE A 38 -15.22 -6.56 1.62
N PHE A 39 -15.41 -6.59 2.93
CA PHE A 39 -14.79 -5.67 3.88
C PHE A 39 -13.64 -6.38 4.59
N LEU A 40 -12.39 -6.06 4.22
CA LEU A 40 -11.20 -6.49 4.95
C LEU A 40 -10.98 -5.52 6.10
N VAL A 41 -11.27 -5.97 7.32
CA VAL A 41 -11.19 -5.15 8.53
C VAL A 41 -9.98 -5.63 9.34
N ASP A 42 -9.14 -4.71 9.80
CA ASP A 42 -8.04 -5.05 10.70
C ASP A 42 -8.58 -5.81 11.93
N HIS A 43 -8.01 -6.98 12.23
CA HIS A 43 -8.36 -7.82 13.39
C HIS A 43 -8.38 -7.04 14.72
N PHE A 44 -7.64 -5.92 14.84
CA PHE A 44 -7.74 -5.03 15.98
C PHE A 44 -9.17 -4.56 16.28
N PHE A 45 -10.04 -4.47 15.28
CA PHE A 45 -11.43 -4.03 15.45
C PHE A 45 -12.41 -5.16 15.78
N GLU A 46 -11.96 -6.41 15.88
CA GLU A 46 -12.82 -7.51 16.29
C GLU A 46 -13.46 -7.22 17.67
N GLY A 47 -14.78 -7.35 17.75
CA GLY A 47 -15.56 -7.02 18.95
C GLY A 47 -15.69 -5.52 19.28
N LYS A 48 -15.23 -4.60 18.42
CA LYS A 48 -15.30 -3.14 18.66
C LYS A 48 -16.45 -2.48 17.91
N GLU A 49 -16.89 -1.33 18.42
CA GLU A 49 -18.04 -0.58 17.88
C GLU A 49 -17.92 -0.19 16.40
N LEU A 50 -16.70 -0.01 15.89
CA LEU A 50 -16.48 0.36 14.48
C LEU A 50 -17.11 -0.66 13.53
N VAL A 51 -17.04 -1.96 13.85
CA VAL A 51 -17.55 -3.04 13.01
C VAL A 51 -19.06 -2.92 12.83
N ASN A 52 -19.78 -2.51 13.89
CA ASN A 52 -21.24 -2.33 13.85
C ASN A 52 -21.68 -1.19 12.92
N ARG A 53 -20.75 -0.34 12.48
CA ARG A 53 -21.03 0.78 11.57
C ARG A 53 -20.74 0.43 10.11
N VAL A 54 -20.11 -0.71 9.83
CA VAL A 54 -19.78 -1.14 8.47
C VAL A 54 -21.11 -1.45 7.72
N PRO A 55 -21.36 -0.82 6.56
CA PRO A 55 -22.65 -0.91 5.87
C PRO A 55 -22.77 -2.19 5.04
N VAL A 56 -22.78 -3.34 5.71
CA VAL A 56 -23.00 -4.65 5.08
C VAL A 56 -24.42 -4.78 4.56
N ARG A 57 -24.58 -5.33 3.36
CA ARG A 57 -25.87 -5.60 2.71
C ARG A 57 -25.84 -6.96 2.02
N GLY A 58 -26.96 -7.69 2.05
CA GLY A 58 -27.11 -8.93 1.28
C GLY A 58 -25.99 -9.93 1.56
N ASN A 59 -25.25 -10.31 0.52
CA ASN A 59 -24.15 -11.29 0.58
C ASN A 59 -22.80 -10.68 1.00
N ASP A 60 -22.76 -9.38 1.35
CA ASP A 60 -21.53 -8.74 1.82
C ASP A 60 -20.90 -9.49 2.99
N LYS A 61 -19.57 -9.46 3.05
CA LYS A 61 -18.81 -10.20 4.06
C LYS A 61 -17.77 -9.32 4.72
N ILE A 62 -17.73 -9.36 6.05
CA ILE A 62 -16.63 -8.83 6.84
C ILE A 62 -15.63 -9.96 7.07
N ILE A 63 -14.38 -9.71 6.73
CA ILE A 63 -13.25 -10.61 7.00
C ILE A 63 -12.28 -9.85 7.88
N PHE A 64 -12.08 -10.34 9.10
CA PHE A 64 -11.01 -9.84 9.95
C PHE A 64 -9.68 -10.36 9.44
N VAL A 65 -8.78 -9.43 9.10
CA VAL A 65 -7.46 -9.76 8.57
C VAL A 65 -6.40 -9.51 9.63
N ASP A 66 -5.59 -10.55 9.88
CA ASP A 66 -4.39 -10.41 10.71
C ASP A 66 -3.29 -9.78 9.86
N VAL A 67 -3.01 -8.51 10.17
CA VAL A 67 -1.95 -7.72 9.55
C VAL A 67 -0.94 -7.23 10.59
N THR A 68 -0.79 -7.98 11.68
CA THR A 68 0.24 -7.75 12.71
C THR A 68 1.63 -7.65 12.08
N TYR A 69 1.85 -8.47 11.05
CA TYR A 69 3.01 -8.38 10.16
C TYR A 69 2.57 -7.93 8.77
N GLU A 70 3.53 -7.42 8.01
CA GLU A 70 3.28 -7.03 6.63
C GLU A 70 2.73 -8.22 5.81
N PRO A 71 1.63 -8.04 5.06
CA PRO A 71 0.96 -9.13 4.38
C PRO A 71 1.87 -9.77 3.32
N LYS A 72 1.87 -11.10 3.29
CA LYS A 72 2.59 -11.89 2.29
C LYS A 72 1.74 -12.05 1.04
N THR A 73 2.40 -12.23 -0.12
CA THR A 73 1.71 -12.56 -1.38
C THR A 73 0.85 -13.83 -1.24
N THR A 74 1.33 -14.83 -0.49
CA THR A 74 0.56 -16.05 -0.22
C THR A 74 -0.72 -15.81 0.56
N TYR A 75 -0.78 -14.77 1.39
CA TYR A 75 -1.99 -14.40 2.12
C TYR A 75 -3.00 -13.66 1.21
N VAL A 76 -2.49 -12.83 0.29
CA VAL A 76 -3.31 -12.24 -0.77
C VAL A 76 -3.95 -13.33 -1.62
N ASP A 77 -3.14 -14.30 -2.07
CA ASP A 77 -3.56 -15.37 -2.96
C ASP A 77 -4.64 -16.24 -2.28
N SER A 78 -4.41 -16.66 -1.03
CA SER A 78 -5.38 -17.48 -0.30
C SER A 78 -6.71 -16.77 -0.07
N LEU A 79 -6.70 -15.46 0.22
CA LEU A 79 -7.92 -14.66 0.34
C LEU A 79 -8.64 -14.52 -1.01
N ALA A 80 -7.91 -14.21 -2.08
CA ALA A 80 -8.49 -14.02 -3.39
C ALA A 80 -9.10 -15.32 -3.94
N ASP A 81 -8.41 -16.45 -3.78
CA ASP A 81 -8.89 -17.76 -4.21
C ASP A 81 -10.11 -18.18 -3.39
N GLY A 82 -10.09 -18.01 -2.07
CA GLY A 82 -11.26 -18.29 -1.23
C GLY A 82 -12.49 -17.46 -1.62
N LEU A 83 -12.31 -16.18 -1.99
CA LEU A 83 -13.40 -15.33 -2.47
C LEU A 83 -13.93 -15.75 -3.85
N LYS A 84 -13.05 -16.19 -4.75
CA LYS A 84 -13.45 -16.73 -6.06
C LYS A 84 -14.19 -18.06 -5.92
N ASP A 85 -13.74 -18.92 -5.01
CA ASP A 85 -14.40 -20.20 -4.75
C ASP A 85 -15.79 -20.01 -4.13
N GLU A 86 -15.94 -19.02 -3.24
CA GLU A 86 -17.20 -18.75 -2.54
C GLU A 86 -18.20 -17.97 -3.41
N PHE A 87 -17.75 -16.96 -4.17
CA PHE A 87 -18.63 -16.01 -4.86
C PHE A 87 -18.44 -15.93 -6.38
N GLY A 88 -17.36 -16.51 -6.91
CA GLY A 88 -16.89 -16.31 -8.28
C GLY A 88 -16.31 -14.91 -8.49
N MET A 89 -17.13 -13.87 -8.30
CA MET A 89 -16.79 -12.46 -8.45
C MET A 89 -17.32 -11.63 -7.28
N VAL A 90 -16.77 -10.43 -7.12
CA VAL A 90 -17.20 -9.47 -6.09
C VAL A 90 -17.38 -8.09 -6.71
N SER A 91 -18.28 -7.29 -6.15
CA SER A 91 -18.51 -5.90 -6.54
C SER A 91 -17.29 -5.03 -6.21
N GLY A 92 -16.67 -5.27 -5.05
CA GLY A 92 -15.48 -4.57 -4.62
C GLY A 92 -14.88 -5.09 -3.32
N VAL A 93 -13.68 -4.61 -3.01
CA VAL A 93 -12.90 -4.95 -1.81
C VAL A 93 -12.53 -3.68 -1.07
N ILE A 94 -12.96 -3.57 0.19
CA ILE A 94 -12.86 -2.39 1.02
C ILE A 94 -11.92 -2.67 2.19
N GLY A 95 -10.84 -1.90 2.33
CA GLY A 95 -9.89 -2.05 3.43
C GLY A 95 -10.16 -1.05 4.55
N ILE A 96 -10.39 -1.52 5.77
CA ILE A 96 -10.63 -0.69 6.96
C ILE A 96 -9.53 -0.97 7.99
N GLY A 97 -8.56 -0.07 8.11
CA GLY A 97 -7.41 -0.28 8.98
C GLY A 97 -6.23 0.65 8.68
N GLY A 98 -5.03 0.18 9.01
CA GLY A 98 -3.78 0.85 8.64
C GLY A 98 -3.33 0.57 7.20
N GLY A 99 -2.08 0.95 6.88
CA GLY A 99 -1.48 0.71 5.55
C GLY A 99 -1.52 -0.75 5.11
N SER A 100 -1.16 -1.68 6.00
CA SER A 100 -1.15 -3.11 5.70
C SER A 100 -2.51 -3.65 5.28
N THR A 101 -3.60 -3.26 5.96
CA THR A 101 -4.97 -3.65 5.60
C THR A 101 -5.37 -3.11 4.22
N MET A 102 -5.03 -1.85 3.94
CA MET A 102 -5.36 -1.21 2.67
C MET A 102 -4.55 -1.80 1.52
N ASP A 103 -3.28 -2.13 1.74
CA ASP A 103 -2.45 -2.80 0.75
C ASP A 103 -2.93 -4.22 0.45
N LEU A 104 -3.33 -4.97 1.49
CA LEU A 104 -4.01 -6.26 1.33
C LEU A 104 -5.29 -6.12 0.48
N ALA A 105 -6.14 -5.13 0.78
CA ALA A 105 -7.37 -4.88 0.02
C ALA A 105 -7.11 -4.51 -1.44
N LYS A 106 -6.09 -3.68 -1.72
CA LYS A 106 -5.67 -3.36 -3.10
C LYS A 106 -5.22 -4.61 -3.85
N ALA A 107 -4.41 -5.45 -3.21
CA ALA A 107 -3.87 -6.67 -3.80
C ALA A 107 -4.99 -7.68 -4.09
N VAL A 108 -5.88 -7.94 -3.12
CA VAL A 108 -7.02 -8.85 -3.33
C VAL A 108 -7.95 -8.32 -4.42
N SER A 109 -8.27 -7.02 -4.43
CA SER A 109 -9.04 -6.37 -5.52
C SER A 109 -8.44 -6.62 -6.90
N LEU A 110 -7.10 -6.57 -7.00
CA LEU A 110 -6.38 -6.86 -8.23
C LEU A 110 -6.54 -8.32 -8.65
N MET A 111 -6.33 -9.24 -7.70
CA MET A 111 -6.34 -10.68 -7.93
C MET A 111 -7.72 -11.23 -8.29
N MET A 112 -8.81 -10.50 -8.01
CA MET A 112 -10.14 -10.90 -8.48
C MET A 112 -10.25 -10.98 -10.01
N ASN A 113 -9.52 -10.14 -10.75
CA ASN A 113 -9.59 -10.06 -12.21
C ASN A 113 -8.31 -10.53 -12.93
N ASN A 114 -7.23 -10.80 -12.17
CA ASN A 114 -5.93 -11.15 -12.73
C ASN A 114 -5.58 -12.60 -12.33
N PRO A 115 -5.21 -13.47 -13.29
CA PRO A 115 -4.85 -14.86 -13.02
C PRO A 115 -3.44 -14.99 -12.41
N GLY A 116 -3.07 -16.18 -11.94
CA GLY A 116 -1.74 -16.42 -11.37
C GLY A 116 -1.62 -15.93 -9.92
N SER A 117 -0.39 -15.76 -9.45
CA SER A 117 -0.09 -15.33 -8.08
C SER A 117 0.06 -13.81 -8.00
N SER A 118 -0.29 -13.21 -6.87
CA SER A 118 0.02 -11.81 -6.57
C SER A 118 1.52 -11.48 -6.64
N ALA A 119 2.39 -12.49 -6.47
CA ALA A 119 3.84 -12.36 -6.68
C ALA A 119 4.19 -12.01 -8.15
N ASP A 120 3.41 -12.50 -9.12
CA ASP A 120 3.64 -12.25 -10.57
C ASP A 120 3.41 -10.78 -10.95
N TYR A 121 2.75 -10.03 -10.06
CA TYR A 121 2.42 -8.61 -10.24
C TYR A 121 3.32 -7.67 -9.41
N GLN A 122 4.37 -8.21 -8.76
CA GLN A 122 5.35 -7.40 -8.04
C GLN A 122 6.31 -6.71 -9.01
N GLY A 123 6.03 -5.46 -9.35
CA GLY A 123 6.84 -4.66 -10.25
C GLY A 123 6.03 -3.59 -10.97
N TRP A 124 6.64 -3.00 -12.00
CA TRP A 124 6.02 -1.94 -12.79
C TRP A 124 5.28 -2.51 -14.00
N ASP A 125 4.05 -2.02 -14.23
CA ASP A 125 3.21 -2.31 -15.40
C ASP A 125 2.98 -3.81 -15.71
N LEU A 126 2.99 -4.65 -14.67
CA LEU A 126 2.72 -6.09 -14.79
C LEU A 126 1.21 -6.43 -14.77
N VAL A 127 0.39 -5.50 -14.28
CA VAL A 127 -1.07 -5.66 -14.17
C VAL A 127 -1.71 -5.54 -15.54
N LYS A 128 -2.48 -6.56 -15.94
CA LYS A 128 -3.12 -6.61 -17.27
C LYS A 128 -4.58 -6.18 -17.25
N HIS A 129 -5.29 -6.52 -16.17
CA HIS A 129 -6.71 -6.18 -16.01
C HIS A 129 -6.91 -5.28 -14.80
N PRO A 130 -7.79 -4.26 -14.90
CA PRO A 130 -8.13 -3.46 -13.73
C PRO A 130 -8.75 -4.36 -12.66
N GLY A 131 -8.38 -4.15 -11.39
CA GLY A 131 -9.03 -4.84 -10.27
C GLY A 131 -10.51 -4.43 -10.13
N VAL A 132 -11.25 -5.17 -9.30
CA VAL A 132 -12.60 -4.77 -8.89
C VAL A 132 -12.57 -3.45 -8.11
N TYR A 133 -13.74 -2.83 -7.88
CA TYR A 133 -13.79 -1.57 -7.13
C TYR A 133 -13.09 -1.73 -5.77
N LYS A 134 -12.39 -0.69 -5.32
CA LYS A 134 -11.73 -0.70 -4.01
C LYS A 134 -11.75 0.68 -3.38
N ALA A 135 -11.84 0.70 -2.06
CA ALA A 135 -11.69 1.90 -1.25
C ALA A 135 -10.87 1.58 0.01
N GLY A 136 -10.05 2.53 0.43
CA GLY A 136 -9.32 2.49 1.70
C GLY A 136 -9.97 3.41 2.72
N ILE A 137 -10.22 2.90 3.92
CA ILE A 137 -10.71 3.66 5.06
C ILE A 137 -9.61 3.63 6.12
N PRO A 138 -8.75 4.66 6.16
CA PRO A 138 -7.63 4.71 7.09
C PRO A 138 -8.15 4.89 8.51
N THR A 139 -7.66 4.07 9.43
CA THR A 139 -7.89 4.22 10.88
C THR A 139 -6.67 4.76 11.63
N LEU A 140 -5.54 4.90 10.92
CA LEU A 140 -4.28 5.44 11.42
C LEU A 140 -3.81 6.58 10.51
N SER A 141 -3.19 7.61 11.09
CA SER A 141 -2.53 8.67 10.33
C SER A 141 -1.06 8.31 10.10
N GLY A 142 -0.62 8.12 8.85
CA GLY A 142 0.81 8.01 8.56
C GLY A 142 1.17 7.47 7.18
N THR A 143 0.65 6.30 6.79
CA THR A 143 1.18 5.58 5.61
C THR A 143 0.78 6.21 4.27
N GLY A 144 -0.34 6.96 4.23
CA GLY A 144 -0.89 7.50 2.98
C GLY A 144 -1.28 6.41 1.98
N ALA A 145 -1.47 5.17 2.43
CA ALA A 145 -1.78 4.05 1.56
C ALA A 145 -3.14 4.24 0.86
N GLU A 146 -4.09 4.94 1.46
CA GLU A 146 -5.39 5.30 0.91
C GLU A 146 -5.32 6.21 -0.32
N VAL A 147 -4.24 7.01 -0.46
CA VAL A 147 -4.02 7.92 -1.60
C VAL A 147 -2.88 7.47 -2.52
N SER A 148 -2.28 6.30 -2.25
CA SER A 148 -1.16 5.76 -3.01
C SER A 148 -1.59 4.63 -3.95
N ARG A 149 -0.96 4.59 -5.13
CA ARG A 149 -1.06 3.47 -6.08
C ARG A 149 -0.15 2.29 -5.70
N THR A 150 0.77 2.50 -4.77
CA THR A 150 1.70 1.47 -4.28
C THR A 150 0.97 0.52 -3.36
N THR A 151 1.32 -0.76 -3.48
CA THR A 151 0.88 -1.84 -2.60
C THR A 151 2.13 -2.55 -2.10
N VAL A 152 2.40 -2.50 -0.79
CA VAL A 152 3.61 -3.09 -0.20
C VAL A 152 3.27 -4.46 0.37
N LEU A 153 3.87 -5.50 -0.22
CA LEU A 153 3.70 -6.90 0.18
C LEU A 153 5.07 -7.55 0.40
N THR A 154 5.10 -8.51 1.31
CA THR A 154 6.26 -9.41 1.45
C THR A 154 6.14 -10.54 0.43
N GLY A 155 6.99 -10.50 -0.61
CA GLY A 155 7.11 -11.57 -1.61
C GLY A 155 7.87 -12.79 -1.09
N PRO A 156 7.87 -13.92 -1.82
CA PRO A 156 8.56 -15.14 -1.42
C PRO A 156 10.10 -15.02 -1.48
N THR A 157 10.61 -14.10 -2.31
CA THR A 157 12.06 -13.92 -2.55
C THR A 157 12.56 -12.53 -2.18
N ARG A 158 11.79 -11.46 -2.45
CA ARG A 158 12.22 -10.07 -2.20
C ARG A 158 11.05 -9.14 -1.84
N LYS A 159 11.39 -8.06 -1.13
CA LYS A 159 10.53 -6.88 -0.90
C LYS A 159 10.97 -5.76 -1.83
N LEU A 160 10.06 -5.24 -2.67
CA LEU A 160 10.36 -4.16 -3.62
C LEU A 160 9.85 -2.82 -3.07
N GLY A 161 10.75 -2.03 -2.49
CA GLY A 161 10.57 -0.60 -2.19
C GLY A 161 11.49 0.23 -3.09
N VAL A 162 11.30 1.55 -3.18
CA VAL A 162 12.13 2.43 -4.03
C VAL A 162 13.63 2.26 -3.71
N MET A 163 14.44 1.90 -4.72
CA MET A 163 15.80 1.36 -4.52
C MET A 163 16.93 2.20 -5.12
N ASN A 164 16.72 3.47 -5.50
CA ASN A 164 17.72 4.17 -6.34
C ASN A 164 19.11 4.40 -5.69
N HIS A 165 19.19 4.50 -4.36
CA HIS A 165 20.43 4.80 -3.61
C HIS A 165 20.65 3.87 -2.40
N LEU A 166 20.13 2.64 -2.47
CA LEU A 166 20.23 1.66 -1.38
C LEU A 166 21.17 0.50 -1.71
N GLU A 167 22.17 0.71 -2.56
CA GLU A 167 23.12 -0.33 -3.02
C GLU A 167 23.83 -1.03 -1.87
N ASP A 168 24.15 -0.28 -0.82
CA ASP A 168 24.82 -0.80 0.38
C ASP A 168 23.96 -1.83 1.14
N TYR A 169 22.64 -1.82 0.93
CA TYR A 169 21.67 -2.65 1.65
C TYR A 169 20.97 -3.68 0.74
N TYR A 170 20.69 -3.31 -0.51
CA TYR A 170 19.94 -4.10 -1.48
C TYR A 170 20.63 -4.12 -2.86
N PRO A 171 21.88 -4.58 -2.97
CA PRO A 171 22.69 -4.42 -4.18
C PRO A 171 22.03 -5.03 -5.43
N GLU A 172 21.44 -6.23 -5.29
CA GLU A 172 20.74 -6.90 -6.39
C GLU A 172 19.45 -6.17 -6.78
N GLY A 173 18.70 -5.65 -5.80
CA GLY A 173 17.46 -4.94 -6.04
C GLY A 173 17.69 -3.56 -6.67
N VAL A 174 18.77 -2.86 -6.30
CA VAL A 174 19.16 -1.61 -6.95
C VAL A 174 19.62 -1.86 -8.39
N ALA A 175 20.42 -2.91 -8.63
CA ALA A 175 20.84 -3.27 -9.99
C ALA A 175 19.64 -3.60 -10.89
N GLU A 176 18.67 -4.35 -10.37
CA GLU A 176 17.43 -4.66 -11.07
C GLU A 176 16.60 -3.41 -11.34
N PHE A 177 16.43 -2.53 -10.34
CA PHE A 177 15.74 -1.25 -10.47
C PHE A 177 16.38 -0.37 -11.56
N LYS A 178 17.71 -0.19 -11.54
CA LYS A 178 18.43 0.61 -12.55
C LYS A 178 18.27 0.03 -13.95
N ARG A 179 18.29 -1.30 -14.09
CA ARG A 179 18.02 -1.97 -15.37
C ARG A 179 16.59 -1.70 -15.85
N MET A 180 15.60 -1.70 -14.96
CA MET A 180 14.21 -1.39 -15.30
C MET A 180 14.04 0.07 -15.73
N VAL A 181 14.67 1.01 -15.03
CA VAL A 181 14.67 2.44 -15.36
C VAL A 181 15.22 2.67 -16.77
N GLN A 182 16.36 2.04 -17.08
CA GLN A 182 16.97 2.10 -18.40
C GLN A 182 16.07 1.47 -19.48
N LYS A 183 15.53 0.27 -19.25
CA LYS A 183 14.68 -0.45 -20.21
C LYS A 183 13.43 0.36 -20.60
N ASN A 184 12.88 1.12 -19.66
CA ASN A 184 11.64 1.85 -19.84
C ASN A 184 11.86 3.35 -20.15
N GLY A 185 13.11 3.80 -20.31
CA GLY A 185 13.41 5.20 -20.59
C GLY A 185 12.93 6.17 -19.50
N ILE A 186 12.90 5.72 -18.24
CA ILE A 186 12.42 6.51 -17.12
C ILE A 186 13.54 7.46 -16.68
N GLU A 187 13.25 8.75 -16.61
CA GLU A 187 14.15 9.74 -16.01
C GLU A 187 13.79 9.89 -14.52
N ILE A 188 14.72 9.53 -13.64
CA ILE A 188 14.53 9.70 -12.19
C ILE A 188 14.99 11.10 -11.81
N PRO A 189 14.10 11.96 -11.25
CA PRO A 189 14.51 13.26 -10.73
C PRO A 189 15.65 13.12 -9.72
N GLN A 190 16.70 13.92 -9.89
CA GLN A 190 17.88 13.94 -9.02
C GLN A 190 17.98 15.28 -8.30
N GLY A 191 18.56 15.29 -7.11
CA GLY A 191 18.78 16.50 -6.32
C GLY A 191 17.47 17.09 -5.80
N ILE A 192 16.49 16.26 -5.48
CA ILE A 192 15.19 16.65 -4.91
C ILE A 192 15.43 17.37 -3.57
N CYS A 193 16.42 16.93 -2.80
CA CYS A 193 16.75 17.51 -1.50
C CYS A 193 17.81 18.62 -1.56
N LYS A 194 18.29 19.01 -2.75
CA LYS A 194 19.45 19.91 -2.90
C LYS A 194 19.24 21.31 -2.29
N ASP A 195 18.00 21.77 -2.27
CA ASP A 195 17.60 23.12 -1.82
C ASP A 195 16.96 23.11 -0.42
N LEU A 196 16.99 21.98 0.28
CA LEU A 196 16.46 21.89 1.65
C LEU A 196 17.39 22.57 2.64
N SER A 197 16.80 23.31 3.57
CA SER A 197 17.50 23.85 4.75
C SER A 197 17.87 22.74 5.74
N GLU A 198 18.83 23.00 6.61
CA GLU A 198 19.21 22.04 7.67
C GLU A 198 18.04 21.73 8.61
N ASP A 199 17.18 22.69 8.93
CA ASP A 199 15.98 22.45 9.74
C ASP A 199 15.00 21.46 9.06
N GLN A 200 14.90 21.52 7.73
CA GLN A 200 14.10 20.58 6.96
C GLN A 200 14.73 19.18 6.93
N PHE A 201 16.06 19.10 6.77
CA PHE A 201 16.78 17.82 6.91
C PHE A 201 16.59 17.23 8.30
N ASP A 202 16.74 18.03 9.36
CA ASP A 202 16.54 17.57 10.74
C ASP A 202 15.12 17.07 10.98
N THR A 203 14.12 17.74 10.41
CA THR A 203 12.72 17.29 10.44
C THR A 203 12.59 15.91 9.80
N MET A 204 13.15 15.72 8.59
CA MET A 204 13.12 14.43 7.89
C MET A 204 13.83 13.33 8.68
N ILE A 205 15.01 13.63 9.23
CA ILE A 205 15.79 12.69 10.05
C ILE A 205 15.02 12.33 11.32
N ASN A 206 14.40 13.30 12.00
CA ASN A 206 13.60 13.04 13.20
C ASN A 206 12.42 12.11 12.92
N VAL A 207 11.70 12.35 11.82
CA VAL A 207 10.60 11.49 11.39
C VAL A 207 11.13 10.08 11.13
N SER A 208 12.20 9.93 10.35
CA SER A 208 12.80 8.63 10.05
C SER A 208 13.28 7.89 11.29
N MET A 209 13.95 8.56 12.23
CA MET A 209 14.38 7.95 13.49
C MET A 209 13.20 7.46 14.34
N GLY A 210 12.03 8.10 14.24
CA GLY A 210 10.80 7.68 14.91
C GLY A 210 10.19 6.38 14.36
N MET A 211 10.61 5.91 13.18
CA MET A 211 10.04 4.72 12.52
C MET A 211 10.68 3.41 13.00
N LYS A 212 10.93 3.27 14.30
CA LYS A 212 11.61 2.11 14.92
C LYS A 212 11.12 0.75 14.41
N PRO A 213 9.80 0.45 14.30
CA PRO A 213 9.36 -0.86 13.82
C PRO A 213 9.81 -1.17 12.39
N LEU A 214 9.92 -0.16 11.52
CA LEU A 214 10.41 -0.36 10.14
C LEU A 214 11.91 -0.67 10.13
N TRP A 215 12.69 0.02 10.94
CA TRP A 215 14.12 -0.22 11.04
C TRP A 215 14.45 -1.56 11.68
N GLU A 216 13.72 -1.97 12.73
CA GLU A 216 13.89 -3.30 13.32
C GLU A 216 13.59 -4.42 12.32
N ASN A 217 12.58 -4.24 11.47
CA ASN A 217 12.26 -5.19 10.41
C ASN A 217 13.32 -5.21 9.30
N ALA A 218 13.91 -4.07 8.95
CA ALA A 218 14.86 -3.96 7.84
C ALA A 218 16.31 -4.31 8.23
N LEU A 219 16.75 -3.89 9.42
CA LEU A 219 18.15 -3.91 9.88
C LEU A 219 18.36 -4.68 11.19
N GLY A 220 17.29 -5.19 11.81
CA GLY A 220 17.33 -5.94 13.07
C GLY A 220 17.26 -5.06 14.33
N LYS A 221 17.27 -5.70 15.51
CA LYS A 221 17.08 -5.02 16.81
C LYS A 221 18.15 -3.98 17.15
N ASP A 222 19.33 -4.09 16.56
CA ASP A 222 20.45 -3.16 16.74
C ASP A 222 20.54 -2.08 15.64
N TRP A 223 19.43 -1.81 14.93
CA TRP A 223 19.40 -0.90 13.79
C TRP A 223 19.96 0.50 14.07
N GLU A 224 19.84 1.02 15.29
CA GLU A 224 20.35 2.35 15.68
C GLU A 224 21.88 2.47 15.57
N LYS A 225 22.61 1.34 15.61
CA LYS A 225 24.06 1.31 15.37
C LYS A 225 24.40 1.37 13.88
N ILE A 226 23.45 1.01 13.02
CA ILE A 226 23.62 0.89 11.56
C ILE A 226 23.08 2.14 10.86
N MET A 227 21.92 2.63 11.30
CA MET A 227 21.23 3.79 10.75
C MET A 227 21.25 4.94 11.77
N THR A 228 22.33 5.72 11.71
CA THR A 228 22.50 6.91 12.55
C THR A 228 21.90 8.16 11.89
N ARG A 229 21.80 9.25 12.64
CA ARG A 229 21.36 10.55 12.09
C ARG A 229 22.28 11.02 10.97
N GLU A 230 23.59 10.85 11.12
CA GLU A 230 24.59 11.21 10.12
C GLU A 230 24.40 10.36 8.85
N LYS A 231 24.16 9.06 9.01
CA LYS A 231 23.87 8.15 7.88
C LYS A 231 22.60 8.58 7.14
N LEU A 232 21.53 8.94 7.85
CA LEU A 232 20.29 9.45 7.26
C LEU A 232 20.51 10.79 6.53
N ARG A 233 21.31 11.70 7.10
CA ARG A 233 21.66 12.97 6.45
C ARG A 233 22.41 12.75 5.14
N GLU A 234 23.34 11.80 5.12
CA GLU A 234 24.08 11.41 3.91
C GLU A 234 23.14 10.81 2.85
N LEU A 235 22.25 9.90 3.25
CA LEU A 235 21.28 9.29 2.35
C LEU A 235 20.31 10.32 1.75
N PHE A 236 19.75 11.22 2.58
CA PHE A 236 18.88 12.28 2.06
C PHE A 236 19.62 13.29 1.18
N GLY A 237 20.91 13.52 1.43
CA GLY A 237 21.74 14.37 0.56
C GLY A 237 22.01 13.78 -0.82
N LYS A 238 21.82 12.47 -1.02
CA LYS A 238 21.93 11.79 -2.32
C LYS A 238 20.65 11.88 -3.16
N LEU A 239 19.52 12.29 -2.56
CA LEU A 239 18.22 12.42 -3.23
C LEU A 239 18.06 13.76 -3.95
#